data_AF-A0AAV5MMU4-F1
#
_entry.id   AF-A0AAV5MMU4-F1
#
_cell.length_a   1.000
_cell.length_b   1.000
_cell.length_c   1.000
_cell.angle_alpha   90.00
_cell.angle_beta   90.00
_cell.angle_gamma   90.00
#
_symmetry.space_group_name_H-M   'P 1'
#
loop_
_entity.id
_entity.type
_entity.pdbx_description
1 polymer ?
#
loop_
_entity_poly.entity_id
_entity_poly.type
_entity_poly.pdbx_seq_one_letter_code
_entity_poly.pdbx_strand_id
1 'polypeptide(L)'
;MSVQEYLDKYMLSRRIEDAVNAAVRAKTPDPVLFISNHMRKAIPSVITKIKARQILDSRGIPTVEVDLYTNKGMFRASAPSGDGTGMYCSFPFMSAVITERYGASGCNVGEVGGLTPNILSVREGLDLVKEAISRTGFNDRIKIAIDVAATEFCIGTKYDLEFKSPSRSGQNFKSGEDMIQMYKELCSDYPIVLIEDPFDKEDWEHNKVFCALGLCQVLGDDLLNSNLKRIEKAIQESACNSLILKINQIGTVTEAIEVVKLAKDAHWGVVASHRWGETEDSFIADLAVGLGASQIKAGAPCRGERLAKYNQLLRIEEELGDQAIYAGEDWRPSS
;
A
#
# COMPACT_ATOMS: atom_id res chain seq x y z
N MET A 1 -45.15 -30.92 18.74
CA MET A 1 -44.05 -31.90 18.81
C MET A 1 -43.69 -32.07 20.27
N SER A 2 -43.87 -33.27 20.82
CA SER A 2 -43.46 -33.58 22.19
C SER A 2 -41.92 -33.63 22.31
N VAL A 3 -41.40 -33.59 23.54
CA VAL A 3 -39.95 -33.69 23.80
C VAL A 3 -39.39 -35.00 23.24
N GLN A 4 -40.10 -36.11 23.47
CA GLN A 4 -39.70 -37.44 22.99
C GLN A 4 -39.67 -37.48 21.45
N GLU A 5 -40.70 -36.95 20.79
CA GLU A 5 -40.71 -36.84 19.32
C GLU A 5 -39.53 -36.01 18.79
N TYR A 6 -39.12 -34.94 19.47
CA TYR A 6 -37.96 -34.14 19.07
C TYR A 6 -36.65 -34.92 19.22
N LEU A 7 -36.46 -35.61 20.35
CA LEU A 7 -35.26 -36.42 20.60
C LEU A 7 -35.11 -37.55 19.59
N ASP A 8 -36.20 -38.25 19.29
CA ASP A 8 -36.22 -39.37 18.34
C ASP A 8 -36.02 -38.87 16.90
N LYS A 9 -36.70 -37.79 16.50
CA LYS A 9 -36.58 -37.19 15.17
C LYS A 9 -35.14 -36.82 14.81
N TYR A 10 -34.38 -36.29 15.77
CA TYR A 10 -32.99 -35.85 15.55
C TYR A 10 -31.94 -36.86 16.06
N MET A 11 -32.36 -38.02 16.56
CA MET A 11 -31.51 -39.05 17.18
C MET A 11 -30.55 -38.47 18.25
N LEU A 12 -31.04 -37.52 19.06
CA LEU A 12 -30.19 -36.75 19.98
C LEU A 12 -29.58 -37.63 21.07
N SER A 13 -30.36 -38.56 21.64
CA SER A 13 -29.91 -39.47 22.70
C SER A 13 -28.71 -40.29 22.25
N ARG A 14 -28.79 -40.89 21.05
CA ARG A 14 -27.70 -41.68 20.46
C ARG A 14 -26.46 -40.84 20.19
N ARG A 15 -26.62 -39.63 19.64
CA ARG A 15 -25.49 -38.73 19.33
C ARG A 15 -24.75 -38.28 20.60
N ILE A 16 -25.48 -38.01 21.68
CA ILE A 16 -24.89 -37.63 22.97
C ILE A 16 -24.15 -38.83 23.58
N GLU A 17 -24.78 -40.01 23.57
CA GLU A 17 -24.17 -41.25 24.07
C GLU A 17 -22.87 -41.60 23.34
N ASP A 18 -22.87 -41.52 22.00
CA ASP A 18 -21.67 -41.73 21.18
C ASP A 18 -20.54 -40.76 21.55
N ALA A 19 -20.86 -39.48 21.78
CA ALA A 19 -19.89 -38.46 22.16
C ALA A 19 -19.32 -38.67 23.58
N VAL A 20 -20.17 -39.06 24.53
CA VAL A 20 -19.75 -39.41 25.91
C VAL A 20 -18.84 -40.64 25.89
N ASN A 21 -19.24 -41.68 25.16
CA ASN A 21 -18.44 -42.89 25.00
C ASN A 21 -17.06 -42.59 24.35
N ALA A 22 -17.02 -41.67 23.38
CA ALA A 22 -15.77 -41.21 22.80
C ALA A 22 -14.88 -40.46 23.82
N ALA A 23 -15.45 -39.61 24.67
CA ALA A 23 -14.72 -38.91 25.72
C ALA A 23 -14.12 -39.87 26.76
N VAL A 24 -14.91 -40.87 27.19
CA VAL A 24 -14.49 -41.92 28.13
C VAL A 24 -13.34 -42.74 27.53
N ARG A 25 -13.46 -43.18 26.27
CA ARG A 25 -12.37 -43.91 25.57
C ARG A 25 -11.10 -43.09 25.46
N ALA A 26 -11.22 -41.79 25.18
CA ALA A 26 -10.08 -40.88 25.05
C ALA A 26 -9.42 -40.51 26.38
N LYS A 27 -10.06 -40.80 27.53
CA LYS A 27 -9.59 -40.42 28.87
C LYS A 27 -9.20 -38.93 28.95
N THR A 28 -9.98 -38.08 28.30
CA THR A 28 -9.70 -36.64 28.20
C THR A 28 -9.77 -35.97 29.57
N PRO A 29 -8.82 -35.08 29.91
CA PRO A 29 -8.87 -34.32 31.17
C PRO A 29 -10.02 -33.31 31.22
N ASP A 30 -10.53 -32.90 30.05
CA ASP A 30 -11.73 -32.06 29.91
C ASP A 30 -12.77 -32.78 29.03
N PRO A 31 -13.73 -33.50 29.63
CA PRO A 31 -14.76 -34.24 28.89
C PRO A 31 -15.81 -33.32 28.26
N VAL A 32 -16.08 -32.14 28.84
CA VAL A 32 -17.11 -31.22 28.33
C VAL A 32 -16.65 -30.56 27.03
N LEU A 33 -15.43 -30.02 27.01
CA LEU A 33 -14.84 -29.45 25.81
C LEU A 33 -14.70 -30.51 24.71
N PHE A 34 -14.32 -31.74 25.07
CA PHE A 34 -14.21 -32.84 24.13
C PHE A 34 -15.57 -33.18 23.49
N ILE A 35 -16.62 -33.38 24.29
CA ILE A 35 -17.97 -33.68 23.79
C ILE A 35 -18.45 -32.57 22.87
N SER A 36 -18.28 -31.30 23.28
CA SER A 36 -18.63 -30.14 22.46
C SER A 36 -17.94 -30.17 21.09
N ASN A 37 -16.63 -30.40 21.06
CA ASN A 37 -15.86 -30.51 19.82
C ASN A 37 -16.24 -31.73 18.99
N HIS A 38 -16.51 -32.88 19.63
CA HIS A 38 -16.94 -34.11 18.98
C HIS A 38 -18.28 -33.92 18.27
N MET A 39 -19.25 -33.34 18.98
CA MET A 39 -20.56 -33.00 18.41
C MET A 39 -20.44 -31.97 17.29
N ARG A 40 -19.61 -30.93 17.45
CA ARG A 40 -19.35 -29.92 16.40
C ARG A 40 -18.77 -30.54 15.13
N LYS A 41 -17.86 -31.52 15.25
CA LYS A 41 -17.28 -32.24 14.10
C LYS A 41 -18.32 -33.12 13.38
N ALA A 42 -19.23 -33.74 14.11
CA ALA A 42 -20.24 -34.66 13.58
C ALA A 42 -21.37 -33.97 12.79
N ILE A 43 -21.51 -32.65 12.89
CA ILE A 43 -22.50 -31.88 12.12
C ILE A 43 -21.95 -31.63 10.70
N PRO A 44 -22.73 -31.85 9.62
CA PRO A 44 -22.32 -31.48 8.28
C PRO A 44 -22.09 -29.97 8.15
N SER A 45 -21.20 -29.56 7.26
CA SER A 45 -21.03 -28.14 6.95
C SER A 45 -22.24 -27.65 6.14
N VAL A 46 -22.89 -26.60 6.62
CA VAL A 46 -23.99 -25.93 5.93
C VAL A 46 -23.58 -24.49 5.68
N ILE A 47 -23.74 -24.02 4.44
CA ILE A 47 -23.53 -22.63 4.05
C ILE A 47 -24.62 -21.79 4.68
N THR A 48 -24.23 -20.77 5.44
CA THR A 48 -25.16 -19.86 6.12
C THR A 48 -25.20 -18.48 5.48
N LYS A 49 -24.09 -18.03 4.91
CA LYS A 49 -23.97 -16.72 4.25
C LYS A 49 -22.83 -16.75 3.22
N ILE A 50 -23.01 -16.01 2.13
CA ILE A 50 -21.98 -15.76 1.12
C ILE A 50 -21.84 -14.24 1.00
N LYS A 51 -20.61 -13.72 1.04
CA LYS A 51 -20.31 -12.30 0.78
C LYS A 51 -19.21 -12.22 -0.28
N ALA A 52 -19.57 -11.79 -1.48
CA ALA A 52 -18.63 -11.58 -2.59
C ALA A 52 -18.23 -10.12 -2.68
N ARG A 53 -16.98 -9.85 -3.09
CA ARG A 53 -16.43 -8.51 -3.31
C ARG A 53 -15.47 -8.49 -4.48
N GLN A 54 -15.24 -7.30 -5.03
CA GLN A 54 -14.21 -7.08 -6.03
C GLN A 54 -12.85 -6.89 -5.34
N ILE A 55 -11.83 -7.56 -5.84
CA ILE A 55 -10.42 -7.38 -5.48
C ILE A 55 -9.57 -7.25 -6.75
N LEU A 56 -8.26 -7.07 -6.62
CA LEU A 56 -7.30 -7.08 -7.72
C LEU A 56 -6.53 -8.42 -7.76
N ASP A 57 -6.43 -9.03 -8.94
CA ASP A 57 -5.58 -10.20 -9.19
C ASP A 57 -4.09 -9.79 -9.31
N SER A 58 -3.15 -10.74 -9.38
CA SER A 58 -1.69 -10.46 -9.41
C SER A 58 -1.20 -9.49 -10.51
N ARG A 59 -2.04 -9.19 -11.52
CA ARG A 59 -1.76 -8.27 -12.64
C ARG A 59 -2.46 -6.91 -12.45
N GLY A 60 -3.14 -6.70 -11.33
CA GLY A 60 -3.94 -5.52 -11.06
C GLY A 60 -5.30 -5.51 -11.77
N ILE A 61 -5.77 -6.67 -12.25
CA ILE A 61 -7.05 -6.77 -12.95
C ILE A 61 -8.16 -7.05 -11.93
N PRO A 62 -9.27 -6.30 -11.95
CA PRO A 62 -10.42 -6.59 -11.10
C PRO A 62 -10.90 -8.04 -11.22
N THR A 63 -11.10 -8.69 -10.07
CA THR A 63 -11.62 -10.06 -9.96
C THR A 63 -12.44 -10.22 -8.68
N VAL A 64 -12.94 -11.42 -8.39
CA VAL A 64 -13.85 -11.71 -7.27
C VAL A 64 -13.15 -12.46 -6.14
N GLU A 65 -13.41 -12.02 -4.91
CA GLU A 65 -13.14 -12.73 -3.66
C GLU A 65 -14.45 -13.00 -2.92
N VAL A 66 -14.55 -14.16 -2.29
CA VAL A 66 -15.75 -14.61 -1.58
C VAL A 66 -15.43 -15.06 -0.16
N ASP A 67 -16.15 -14.50 0.80
CA ASP A 67 -16.28 -15.03 2.15
C ASP A 67 -17.47 -15.99 2.21
N LEU A 68 -17.18 -17.26 2.45
CA LEU A 68 -18.13 -18.33 2.67
C LEU A 68 -18.26 -18.60 4.17
N TYR A 69 -19.42 -18.26 4.73
CA TYR A 69 -19.74 -18.56 6.11
C TYR A 69 -20.48 -19.89 6.18
N THR A 70 -20.05 -20.73 7.11
CA THR A 70 -20.71 -21.98 7.45
C THR A 70 -20.97 -22.03 8.95
N ASN A 71 -21.77 -23.00 9.40
CA ASN A 71 -21.87 -23.35 10.82
C ASN A 71 -20.54 -23.77 11.48
N LYS A 72 -19.46 -23.95 10.70
CA LYS A 72 -18.12 -24.33 11.18
C LYS A 72 -17.12 -23.17 11.20
N GLY A 73 -17.41 -22.05 10.53
CA GLY A 73 -16.49 -20.92 10.41
C GLY A 73 -16.63 -20.18 9.09
N MET A 74 -15.77 -19.18 8.90
CA MET A 74 -15.65 -18.39 7.69
C MET A 74 -14.42 -18.83 6.88
N PHE A 75 -14.60 -18.99 5.58
CA PHE A 75 -13.56 -19.39 4.63
C PHE A 75 -13.51 -18.37 3.50
N ARG A 76 -12.32 -17.93 3.12
CA ARG A 76 -12.11 -16.94 2.07
C ARG A 76 -11.37 -17.56 0.90
N ALA A 77 -11.84 -17.29 -0.31
CA ALA A 77 -11.15 -17.67 -1.55
C ALA A 77 -11.38 -16.61 -2.62
N SER A 78 -10.42 -16.48 -3.55
CA SER A 78 -10.54 -15.64 -4.73
C SER A 78 -10.28 -16.45 -5.99
N ALA A 79 -10.83 -15.97 -7.11
CA ALA A 79 -10.55 -16.50 -8.43
C ALA A 79 -9.72 -15.46 -9.22
N PRO A 80 -8.81 -15.88 -10.10
CA PRO A 80 -8.16 -14.95 -11.02
C PRO A 80 -9.15 -14.47 -12.10
N SER A 81 -8.90 -13.28 -12.66
CA SER A 81 -9.70 -12.82 -13.80
C SER A 81 -9.39 -13.66 -15.05
N GLY A 82 -10.44 -14.13 -15.73
CA GLY A 82 -10.38 -14.59 -17.13
C GLY A 82 -10.20 -13.40 -18.09
N ASP A 83 -9.94 -13.67 -19.38
CA ASP A 83 -9.50 -12.67 -20.37
C ASP A 83 -10.29 -11.34 -20.38
N GLY A 84 -9.72 -10.32 -19.74
CA GLY A 84 -9.18 -9.12 -20.39
C GLY A 84 -10.10 -7.99 -20.89
N THR A 85 -11.42 -7.99 -20.67
CA THR A 85 -12.31 -6.99 -21.30
C THR A 85 -12.75 -5.81 -20.41
N GLY A 86 -12.25 -5.69 -19.18
CA GLY A 86 -12.64 -4.63 -18.24
C GLY A 86 -11.46 -3.90 -17.59
N MET A 87 -10.57 -3.30 -18.38
CA MET A 87 -9.39 -2.57 -17.87
C MET A 87 -9.68 -1.09 -17.66
N TYR A 88 -9.80 -0.66 -16.40
CA TYR A 88 -9.90 0.76 -16.01
C TYR A 88 -8.72 1.23 -15.14
N CYS A 89 -7.70 0.39 -14.94
CA CYS A 89 -6.52 0.72 -14.16
C CYS A 89 -5.43 1.36 -15.05
N SER A 90 -4.73 2.37 -14.53
CA SER A 90 -3.66 3.07 -15.25
C SER A 90 -2.46 2.17 -15.58
N PHE A 91 -2.21 1.12 -14.80
CA PHE A 91 -1.07 0.21 -14.99
C PHE A 91 -1.14 -0.58 -16.32
N PRO A 92 -2.28 -1.19 -16.69
CA PRO A 92 -2.51 -1.68 -18.05
C PRO A 92 -2.26 -0.66 -19.17
N PHE A 93 -2.77 0.57 -19.04
CA PHE A 93 -2.55 1.61 -20.04
C PHE A 93 -1.08 2.02 -20.13
N MET A 94 -0.37 2.08 -19.01
CA MET A 94 1.06 2.30 -18.97
C MET A 94 1.81 1.20 -19.72
N SER A 95 1.45 -0.07 -19.49
CA SER A 95 2.05 -1.19 -20.21
C SER A 95 1.80 -1.10 -21.71
N ALA A 96 0.60 -0.68 -22.14
CA ALA A 96 0.31 -0.44 -23.56
C ALA A 96 1.19 0.68 -24.15
N VAL A 97 1.25 1.84 -23.49
CA VAL A 97 2.06 3.00 -23.93
C VAL A 97 3.54 2.63 -24.04
N ILE A 98 4.07 1.92 -23.05
CA ILE A 98 5.48 1.49 -23.04
C ILE A 98 5.72 0.45 -24.12
N THR A 99 4.80 -0.52 -24.30
CA THR A 99 4.92 -1.53 -25.36
C THR A 99 4.93 -0.90 -26.75
N GLU A 100 4.08 0.11 -26.99
CA GLU A 100 4.03 0.84 -28.26
C GLU A 100 5.34 1.59 -28.56
N ARG A 101 6.01 2.15 -27.54
CA ARG A 101 7.24 2.95 -27.73
C ARG A 101 8.54 2.15 -27.66
N TYR A 102 8.64 1.18 -26.74
CA TYR A 102 9.87 0.45 -26.43
C TYR A 102 9.77 -1.05 -26.71
N GLY A 103 8.63 -1.53 -27.21
CA GLY A 103 8.36 -2.94 -27.41
C GLY A 103 8.09 -3.71 -26.11
N ALA A 104 7.80 -5.00 -26.24
CA ALA A 104 7.46 -5.87 -25.11
C ALA A 104 8.58 -5.94 -24.04
N SER A 105 9.85 -5.81 -24.45
CA SER A 105 11.01 -5.77 -23.55
C SER A 105 11.02 -4.54 -22.63
N GLY A 106 10.30 -3.47 -22.96
CA GLY A 106 10.18 -2.28 -22.11
C GLY A 106 9.28 -2.49 -20.90
N CYS A 107 8.47 -3.55 -20.87
CA CYS A 107 7.51 -3.83 -19.80
C CYS A 107 8.07 -4.72 -18.68
N ASN A 108 9.39 -4.73 -18.48
CA ASN A 108 9.98 -5.42 -17.34
C ASN A 108 9.43 -4.85 -16.04
N VAL A 109 9.04 -5.75 -15.12
CA VAL A 109 8.47 -5.39 -13.83
C VAL A 109 9.59 -5.38 -12.79
N GLY A 110 9.83 -4.20 -12.22
CA GLY A 110 10.80 -4.01 -11.15
C GLY A 110 10.35 -4.62 -9.82
N GLU A 111 11.18 -4.46 -8.79
CA GLU A 111 10.96 -5.07 -7.48
C GLU A 111 9.66 -4.59 -6.82
N VAL A 112 9.32 -3.31 -6.96
CA VAL A 112 8.09 -2.69 -6.42
C VAL A 112 6.86 -2.85 -7.31
N GLY A 113 6.95 -3.65 -8.37
CA GLY A 113 5.85 -3.90 -9.33
C GLY A 113 5.74 -2.86 -10.45
N GLY A 114 6.51 -1.77 -10.40
CA GLY A 114 6.52 -0.75 -11.46
C GLY A 114 7.17 -1.23 -12.75
N LEU A 115 6.83 -0.60 -13.88
CA LEU A 115 7.44 -0.87 -15.18
C LEU A 115 8.76 -0.09 -15.32
N THR A 116 9.78 -0.73 -15.90
CA THR A 116 11.13 -0.15 -16.00
C THR A 116 11.61 -0.02 -17.45
N PRO A 117 11.03 0.89 -18.26
CA PRO A 117 11.56 1.20 -19.59
C PRO A 117 12.90 1.93 -19.49
N ASN A 118 13.74 1.78 -20.52
CA ASN A 118 15.00 2.51 -20.63
C ASN A 118 14.75 3.95 -21.07
N ILE A 119 14.33 4.80 -20.14
CA ILE A 119 14.15 6.24 -20.35
C ILE A 119 15.48 6.99 -20.25
N LEU A 120 15.60 8.09 -20.98
CA LEU A 120 16.78 8.95 -21.05
C LEU A 120 16.65 10.20 -20.16
N SER A 121 15.42 10.57 -19.77
CA SER A 121 15.18 11.73 -18.91
C SER A 121 13.95 11.58 -18.01
N VAL A 122 13.91 12.38 -16.94
CA VAL A 122 12.76 12.46 -16.03
C VAL A 122 11.49 12.89 -16.77
N ARG A 123 11.60 13.87 -17.69
CA ARG A 123 10.48 14.36 -18.49
C ARG A 123 9.88 13.27 -19.38
N GLU A 124 10.72 12.46 -20.02
CA GLU A 124 10.27 11.32 -20.81
C GLU A 124 9.46 10.32 -19.95
N GLY A 125 9.92 10.02 -18.74
CA GLY A 125 9.18 9.19 -17.79
C GLY A 125 7.82 9.80 -17.41
N LEU A 126 7.78 11.09 -17.12
CA LEU A 126 6.54 11.80 -16.79
C LEU A 126 5.58 11.91 -17.97
N ASP A 127 6.08 12.05 -19.20
CA ASP A 127 5.28 12.06 -20.42
C ASP A 127 4.61 10.71 -20.68
N LEU A 128 5.29 9.59 -20.38
CA LEU A 128 4.69 8.26 -20.42
C LEU A 128 3.55 8.13 -19.41
N VAL A 129 3.77 8.62 -18.18
CA VAL A 129 2.75 8.62 -17.12
C VAL A 129 1.55 9.48 -17.52
N LYS A 130 1.80 10.70 -18.02
CA LYS A 130 0.75 11.62 -18.47
C LYS A 130 -0.07 11.04 -19.62
N GLU A 131 0.58 10.42 -20.60
CA GLU A 131 -0.10 9.72 -21.69
C GLU A 131 -0.95 8.55 -21.19
N ALA A 132 -0.42 7.73 -20.28
CA ALA A 132 -1.16 6.63 -19.68
C ALA A 132 -2.40 7.10 -18.89
N ILE A 133 -2.26 8.20 -18.13
CA ILE A 133 -3.38 8.84 -17.43
C ILE A 133 -4.42 9.34 -18.45
N SER A 134 -3.99 9.98 -19.54
CA SER A 134 -4.89 10.47 -20.59
C SER A 134 -5.76 9.36 -21.18
N ARG A 135 -5.19 8.18 -21.43
CA ARG A 135 -5.92 7.02 -21.96
C ARG A 135 -6.96 6.45 -21.01
N THR A 136 -6.85 6.72 -19.70
CA THR A 136 -7.83 6.25 -18.71
C THR A 136 -9.12 7.09 -18.71
N GLY A 137 -9.08 8.31 -19.24
CA GLY A 137 -10.17 9.28 -19.12
C GLY A 137 -10.28 9.95 -17.74
N PHE A 138 -9.34 9.71 -16.82
CA PHE A 138 -9.36 10.24 -15.44
C PHE A 138 -8.32 11.33 -15.16
N ASN A 139 -8.00 12.16 -16.17
CA ASN A 139 -6.98 13.22 -16.08
C ASN A 139 -7.13 14.11 -14.83
N ASP A 140 -8.36 14.49 -14.49
CA ASP A 140 -8.59 15.40 -13.37
C ASP A 140 -8.48 14.72 -12.00
N ARG A 141 -8.56 13.38 -11.96
CA ARG A 141 -8.63 12.56 -10.73
C ARG A 141 -7.31 11.89 -10.36
N ILE A 142 -6.37 11.79 -11.29
CA ILE A 142 -5.07 11.15 -11.06
C ILE A 142 -3.98 12.22 -11.06
N LYS A 143 -3.26 12.33 -9.93
CA LYS A 143 -2.11 13.22 -9.76
C LYS A 143 -0.81 12.41 -9.75
N ILE A 144 0.33 13.10 -9.84
CA ILE A 144 1.65 12.47 -9.88
C ILE A 144 2.40 12.73 -8.56
N ALA A 145 3.08 11.70 -8.08
CA ALA A 145 4.05 11.77 -7.00
C ALA A 145 5.39 11.25 -7.51
N ILE A 146 6.50 11.85 -7.06
CA ILE A 146 7.85 11.46 -7.46
C ILE A 146 8.66 11.13 -6.22
N ASP A 147 9.31 9.97 -6.22
CA ASP A 147 10.36 9.63 -5.28
C ASP A 147 11.69 9.80 -5.99
N VAL A 148 12.43 10.83 -5.59
CA VAL A 148 13.69 11.20 -6.23
C VAL A 148 14.83 10.36 -5.68
N ALA A 149 14.83 10.06 -4.38
CA ALA A 149 15.93 9.41 -3.67
C ALA A 149 17.29 10.08 -3.96
N ALA A 150 17.35 11.41 -3.82
CA ALA A 150 18.49 12.22 -4.26
C ALA A 150 19.83 11.88 -3.58
N THR A 151 19.78 11.29 -2.38
CA THR A 151 20.94 10.72 -1.67
C THR A 151 21.73 9.75 -2.55
N GLU A 152 21.07 8.95 -3.40
CA GLU A 152 21.71 7.90 -4.20
C GLU A 152 22.62 8.44 -5.31
N PHE A 153 22.43 9.70 -5.70
CA PHE A 153 23.20 10.35 -6.75
C PHE A 153 23.80 11.70 -6.34
N CYS A 154 23.81 11.98 -5.03
CA CYS A 154 24.55 13.10 -4.48
C CYS A 154 26.04 12.76 -4.36
N ILE A 155 26.90 13.63 -4.89
CA ILE A 155 28.36 13.52 -4.82
C ILE A 155 28.89 14.83 -4.22
N GLY A 156 29.20 14.79 -2.92
CA GLY A 156 29.60 15.97 -2.16
C GLY A 156 28.41 16.89 -1.94
N THR A 157 28.32 17.98 -2.71
CA THR A 157 27.23 18.98 -2.64
C THR A 157 26.52 19.16 -3.98
N LYS A 158 26.74 18.24 -4.92
CA LYS A 158 26.19 18.29 -6.27
C LYS A 158 25.49 16.98 -6.61
N TYR A 159 24.55 17.05 -7.54
CA TYR A 159 23.69 15.94 -7.94
C TYR A 159 24.03 15.46 -9.35
N ASP A 160 24.39 14.18 -9.50
CA ASP A 160 24.71 13.55 -10.77
C ASP A 160 23.47 12.85 -11.36
N LEU A 161 22.72 13.56 -12.21
CA LEU A 161 21.54 12.98 -12.87
C LEU A 161 21.86 11.85 -13.86
N GLU A 162 23.15 11.64 -14.18
CA GLU A 162 23.64 10.58 -15.05
C GLU A 162 24.39 9.48 -14.26
N PHE A 163 24.18 9.36 -12.95
CA PHE A 163 24.97 8.45 -12.08
C PHE A 163 24.97 6.96 -12.50
N LYS A 164 23.94 6.53 -13.24
CA LYS A 164 23.79 5.18 -13.82
C LYS A 164 24.45 5.02 -15.19
N SER A 165 24.87 6.11 -15.82
CA SER A 165 25.57 6.08 -17.11
C SER A 165 26.97 5.49 -16.93
N PRO A 166 27.35 4.49 -17.75
CA PRO A 166 28.68 3.90 -17.67
C PRO A 166 29.79 4.89 -18.04
N SER A 167 29.48 5.91 -18.85
CA SER A 167 30.39 7.01 -19.21
C SER A 167 30.08 8.25 -18.38
N ARG A 168 30.50 8.27 -17.11
CA ARG A 168 30.37 9.43 -16.23
C ARG A 168 31.21 10.59 -16.77
N SER A 169 30.57 11.56 -17.40
CA SER A 169 31.27 12.73 -17.94
C SER A 169 31.64 13.75 -16.84
N GLY A 170 30.95 13.70 -15.69
CA GLY A 170 31.08 14.70 -14.62
C GLY A 170 30.61 16.11 -15.01
N GLN A 171 30.14 16.29 -16.26
CA GLN A 171 29.81 17.59 -16.84
C GLN A 171 28.38 18.05 -16.50
N ASN A 172 27.50 17.13 -16.11
CA ASN A 172 26.07 17.41 -15.87
C ASN A 172 25.68 17.47 -14.39
N PHE A 173 26.64 17.78 -13.51
CA PHE A 173 26.36 17.91 -12.07
C PHE A 173 25.52 19.16 -11.80
N LYS A 174 24.41 18.98 -11.08
CA LYS A 174 23.50 20.06 -10.70
C LYS A 174 23.80 20.54 -9.28
N SER A 175 23.77 21.85 -9.05
CA SER A 175 23.72 22.38 -7.68
C SER A 175 22.33 22.18 -7.07
N GLY A 176 22.18 22.41 -5.76
CA GLY A 176 20.86 22.38 -5.14
C GLY A 176 19.91 23.44 -5.72
N GLU A 177 20.43 24.62 -6.09
CA GLU A 177 19.63 25.66 -6.78
C GLU A 177 19.17 25.21 -8.17
N ASP A 178 20.02 24.54 -8.93
CA ASP A 178 19.64 23.98 -10.24
C ASP A 178 18.54 22.92 -10.07
N MET A 179 18.61 22.08 -9.03
CA MET A 179 17.59 21.08 -8.72
C MET A 179 16.26 21.74 -8.32
N ILE A 180 16.29 22.80 -7.50
CA ILE A 180 15.09 23.59 -7.16
C ILE A 180 14.42 24.14 -8.43
N GLN A 181 15.21 24.70 -9.35
CA GLN A 181 14.69 25.25 -10.59
C GLN A 181 14.07 24.16 -11.47
N MET A 182 14.71 22.99 -11.55
CA MET A 182 14.14 21.83 -12.25
C MET A 182 12.80 21.40 -11.64
N TYR A 183 12.70 21.30 -10.31
CA TYR A 183 11.45 20.91 -9.66
C TYR A 183 10.33 21.93 -9.86
N LYS A 184 10.64 23.24 -9.89
CA LYS A 184 9.68 24.29 -10.23
C LYS A 184 9.08 24.09 -11.62
N GLU A 185 9.93 23.81 -12.61
CA GLU A 185 9.50 23.56 -13.98
C GLU A 185 8.65 22.28 -14.06
N LEU A 186 9.07 21.20 -13.41
CA LEU A 186 8.31 19.96 -13.38
C LEU A 186 6.92 20.14 -12.74
N CYS A 187 6.83 20.81 -11.60
CA CYS A 187 5.55 21.10 -10.94
C CYS A 187 4.66 22.05 -11.75
N SER A 188 5.23 22.86 -12.64
CA SER A 188 4.46 23.70 -13.57
C SER A 188 3.92 22.90 -14.76
N ASP A 189 4.70 21.95 -15.28
CA ASP A 189 4.39 21.24 -16.53
C ASP A 189 3.52 19.97 -16.31
N TYR A 190 3.56 19.41 -15.10
CA TYR A 190 2.91 18.17 -14.71
C TYR A 190 2.10 18.35 -13.41
N PRO A 191 1.01 17.59 -13.21
CA PRO A 191 0.19 17.65 -11.99
C PRO A 191 0.88 16.92 -10.82
N ILE A 192 2.10 17.34 -10.48
CA ILE A 192 2.89 16.79 -9.38
C ILE A 192 2.39 17.38 -8.08
N VAL A 193 2.00 16.51 -7.15
CA VAL A 193 1.46 16.89 -5.85
C VAL A 193 2.34 16.45 -4.69
N LEU A 194 3.35 15.61 -4.91
CA LEU A 194 4.25 15.12 -3.87
C LEU A 194 5.62 14.86 -4.47
N ILE A 195 6.67 15.34 -3.80
CA ILE A 195 8.06 14.96 -4.07
C ILE A 195 8.69 14.40 -2.78
N GLU A 196 9.20 13.19 -2.85
CA GLU A 196 9.90 12.47 -1.79
C GLU A 196 11.41 12.59 -2.01
N ASP A 197 12.13 12.90 -0.93
CA ASP A 197 13.59 13.12 -0.88
C ASP A 197 14.16 13.91 -2.07
N PRO A 198 13.74 15.19 -2.25
CA PRO A 198 14.21 16.02 -3.36
C PRO A 198 15.72 16.33 -3.32
N PHE A 199 16.36 16.21 -2.16
CA PHE A 199 17.78 16.49 -1.94
C PHE A 199 18.41 15.40 -1.06
N ASP A 200 19.74 15.41 -0.97
CA ASP A 200 20.47 14.50 -0.10
C ASP A 200 20.01 14.63 1.37
N LYS A 201 20.09 13.53 2.11
CA LYS A 201 19.72 13.48 3.53
C LYS A 201 20.45 14.49 4.41
N GLU A 202 21.64 14.97 4.04
CA GLU A 202 22.37 15.99 4.79
C GLU A 202 22.22 17.41 4.22
N ASP A 203 21.49 17.58 3.11
CA ASP A 203 21.23 18.88 2.48
C ASP A 203 19.97 19.56 3.06
N TRP A 204 20.07 19.95 4.33
CA TRP A 204 18.98 20.58 5.09
C TRP A 204 18.55 21.93 4.50
N GLU A 205 19.49 22.71 3.99
CA GLU A 205 19.23 24.07 3.49
C GLU A 205 18.34 24.03 2.24
N HIS A 206 18.68 23.22 1.24
CA HIS A 206 17.86 23.14 0.02
C HIS A 206 16.51 22.48 0.27
N ASN A 207 16.43 21.48 1.15
CA ASN A 207 15.14 20.90 1.58
C ASN A 207 14.22 21.99 2.17
N LYS A 208 14.75 22.81 3.08
CA LYS A 208 14.01 23.93 3.69
C LYS A 208 13.58 24.97 2.65
N VAL A 209 14.50 25.42 1.78
CA VAL A 209 14.20 26.39 0.74
C VAL A 209 13.11 25.85 -0.19
N PHE A 210 13.18 24.59 -0.59
CA PHE A 210 12.20 23.96 -1.47
C PHE A 210 10.84 23.78 -0.80
N CYS A 211 10.81 23.29 0.44
CA CYS A 211 9.59 23.13 1.24
C CYS A 211 8.84 24.48 1.40
N ALA A 212 9.60 25.56 1.64
CA ALA A 212 9.04 26.91 1.77
C ALA A 212 8.39 27.47 0.49
N LEU A 213 8.67 26.89 -0.69
CA LEU A 213 8.00 27.29 -1.94
C LEU A 213 6.53 26.87 -1.99
N GLY A 214 6.12 25.87 -1.20
CA GLY A 214 4.72 25.42 -1.13
C GLY A 214 4.16 24.84 -2.42
N LEU A 215 5.02 24.39 -3.36
CA LEU A 215 4.59 23.88 -4.67
C LEU A 215 3.88 22.53 -4.59
N CYS A 216 4.35 21.66 -3.69
CA CYS A 216 3.84 20.31 -3.50
C CYS A 216 4.07 19.85 -2.05
N GLN A 217 3.57 18.66 -1.70
CA GLN A 217 3.97 18.01 -0.45
C GLN A 217 5.41 17.54 -0.57
N VAL A 218 6.25 17.84 0.43
CA VAL A 218 7.63 17.37 0.53
C VAL A 218 7.66 16.24 1.54
N LEU A 219 7.89 15.02 1.06
CA LEU A 219 7.94 13.81 1.87
C LEU A 219 9.39 13.49 2.24
N GLY A 220 9.69 13.38 3.53
CA GLY A 220 11.01 12.99 3.99
C GLY A 220 11.10 11.49 4.24
N ASP A 221 12.03 10.82 3.57
CA ASP A 221 12.40 9.41 3.78
C ASP A 221 13.80 9.29 4.38
N ASP A 222 14.86 9.36 3.59
CA ASP A 222 16.25 9.36 4.05
C ASP A 222 16.57 10.62 4.88
N LEU A 223 15.96 11.76 4.55
CA LEU A 223 16.10 12.99 5.33
C LEU A 223 15.69 12.76 6.80
N LEU A 224 14.62 12.00 7.03
CA LEU A 224 14.13 11.70 8.38
C LEU A 224 14.79 10.43 8.92
N ASN A 225 15.07 9.46 8.05
CA ASN A 225 15.58 8.13 8.34
C ASN A 225 14.86 7.45 9.51
N SER A 226 13.53 7.70 9.63
CA SER A 226 12.71 7.24 10.75
C SER A 226 13.29 7.55 12.15
N ASN A 227 14.09 8.60 12.28
CA ASN A 227 14.79 8.96 13.50
C ASN A 227 14.12 10.16 14.19
N LEU A 228 13.70 9.97 15.44
CA LEU A 228 12.96 10.98 16.20
C LEU A 228 13.66 12.35 16.22
N LYS A 229 14.98 12.41 16.43
CA LYS A 229 15.73 13.68 16.50
C LYS A 229 15.77 14.39 15.14
N ARG A 230 15.85 13.62 14.04
CA ARG A 230 15.84 14.19 12.68
C ARG A 230 14.44 14.69 12.33
N ILE A 231 13.40 14.00 12.77
CA ILE A 231 11.99 14.42 12.62
C ILE A 231 11.75 15.72 13.39
N GLU A 232 12.13 15.79 14.66
CA GLU A 232 12.03 17.01 15.47
C GLU A 232 12.78 18.18 14.82
N LYS A 233 14.01 17.94 14.34
CA LYS A 233 14.78 18.96 13.60
C LYS A 233 14.07 19.41 12.32
N ALA A 234 13.56 18.47 11.52
CA ALA A 234 12.87 18.77 10.28
C ALA A 234 11.57 19.56 10.50
N ILE A 235 10.86 19.31 11.59
CA ILE A 235 9.71 20.12 12.03
C ILE A 235 10.18 21.54 12.40
N GLN A 236 11.20 21.66 13.25
CA GLN A 236 11.72 22.96 13.70
C GLN A 236 12.26 23.82 12.55
N GLU A 237 12.94 23.21 11.58
CA GLU A 237 13.54 23.90 10.45
C GLU A 237 12.60 24.02 9.24
N SER A 238 11.41 23.39 9.30
CA SER A 238 10.47 23.30 8.18
C SER A 238 11.08 22.69 6.91
N ALA A 239 11.90 21.65 7.08
CA ALA A 239 12.65 21.02 5.99
C ALA A 239 11.77 20.14 5.08
N CYS A 240 10.66 19.60 5.62
CA CYS A 240 9.62 18.89 4.87
C CYS A 240 8.27 19.11 5.56
N ASN A 241 7.18 18.57 5.00
CA ASN A 241 5.83 18.71 5.55
C ASN A 241 5.04 17.38 5.55
N SER A 242 5.74 16.26 5.37
CA SER A 242 5.17 14.94 5.40
C SER A 242 6.19 13.90 5.83
N LEU A 243 5.70 12.91 6.58
CA LEU A 243 6.44 11.79 7.10
C LEU A 243 6.13 10.55 6.25
N ILE A 244 7.17 9.84 5.80
CA ILE A 244 7.01 8.46 5.35
C ILE A 244 7.17 7.51 6.54
N LEU A 245 6.20 6.64 6.76
CA LEU A 245 6.23 5.67 7.84
C LEU A 245 6.68 4.31 7.32
N LYS A 246 7.92 3.94 7.63
CA LYS A 246 8.49 2.61 7.39
C LYS A 246 8.73 1.92 8.72
N ILE A 247 7.78 1.06 9.14
CA ILE A 247 7.77 0.44 10.48
C ILE A 247 9.10 -0.23 10.83
N ASN A 248 9.72 -0.92 9.87
CA ASN A 248 10.95 -1.66 10.11
C ASN A 248 12.21 -0.78 10.20
N GLN A 249 12.16 0.51 9.84
CA GLN A 249 13.23 1.46 10.14
C GLN A 249 13.12 1.99 11.58
N ILE A 250 11.89 2.12 12.11
CA ILE A 250 11.63 2.55 13.49
C ILE A 250 11.90 1.42 14.49
N GLY A 251 11.43 0.20 14.19
CA GLY A 251 11.70 -1.01 14.96
C GLY A 251 10.46 -1.57 15.66
N THR A 252 9.61 -0.73 16.27
CA THR A 252 8.39 -1.19 16.95
C THR A 252 7.12 -0.44 16.52
N VAL A 253 5.96 -1.08 16.72
CA VAL A 253 4.65 -0.45 16.45
C VAL A 253 4.38 0.72 17.41
N THR A 254 4.84 0.63 18.66
CA THR A 254 4.66 1.69 19.66
C THR A 254 5.37 2.97 19.23
N GLU A 255 6.65 2.87 18.85
CA GLU A 255 7.43 4.02 18.37
C GLU A 255 6.86 4.56 17.05
N ALA A 256 6.34 3.69 16.17
CA ALA A 256 5.64 4.12 14.96
C ALA A 256 4.41 5.00 15.27
N ILE A 257 3.62 4.64 16.29
CA ILE A 257 2.49 5.45 16.76
C ILE A 257 2.97 6.81 17.30
N GLU A 258 4.04 6.83 18.09
CA GLU A 258 4.61 8.06 18.65
C GLU A 258 5.09 9.02 17.57
N VAL A 259 5.81 8.51 16.58
CA VAL A 259 6.30 9.31 15.45
C VAL A 259 5.15 9.84 14.59
N VAL A 260 4.10 9.05 14.37
CA VAL A 260 2.89 9.53 13.67
C VAL A 260 2.16 10.61 14.47
N LYS A 261 2.06 10.48 15.80
CA LYS A 261 1.49 11.53 16.65
C LYS A 261 2.28 12.82 16.52
N LEU A 262 3.61 12.75 16.61
CA LEU A 262 4.48 13.92 16.45
C LEU A 262 4.27 14.60 15.08
N ALA A 263 4.19 13.82 14.00
CA ALA A 263 3.91 14.36 12.67
C ALA A 263 2.54 15.04 12.60
N LYS A 264 1.49 14.41 13.17
CA LYS A 264 0.13 14.97 13.20
C LYS A 264 0.02 16.23 14.04
N ASP A 265 0.69 16.28 15.19
CA ASP A 265 0.75 17.47 16.06
C ASP A 265 1.46 18.64 15.35
N ALA A 266 2.37 18.34 14.42
CA ALA A 266 3.01 19.31 13.53
C ALA A 266 2.21 19.59 12.25
N HIS A 267 0.98 19.09 12.12
CA HIS A 267 0.13 19.19 10.93
C HIS A 267 0.78 18.63 9.64
N TRP A 268 1.65 17.63 9.77
CA TRP A 268 2.27 16.97 8.63
C TRP A 268 1.40 15.85 8.05
N GLY A 269 1.57 15.63 6.74
CA GLY A 269 1.06 14.44 6.10
C GLY A 269 1.75 13.18 6.63
N VAL A 270 1.07 12.04 6.53
CA VAL A 270 1.62 10.74 6.91
C VAL A 270 1.34 9.76 5.79
N VAL A 271 2.41 9.23 5.21
CA VAL A 271 2.37 8.22 4.15
C VAL A 271 2.82 6.88 4.73
N ALA A 272 1.91 5.94 4.88
CA ALA A 272 2.29 4.57 5.25
C ALA A 272 3.02 3.93 4.06
N SER A 273 4.21 3.36 4.26
CA SER A 273 5.04 2.87 3.16
C SER A 273 5.44 1.41 3.32
N HIS A 274 5.45 0.71 2.18
CA HIS A 274 6.08 -0.58 2.01
C HIS A 274 7.62 -0.50 2.02
N ARG A 275 8.27 -1.65 1.79
CA ARG A 275 9.70 -1.78 1.48
C ARG A 275 9.89 -2.43 0.10
N TRP A 276 11.11 -2.32 -0.45
CA TRP A 276 11.46 -2.94 -1.74
C TRP A 276 11.34 -4.47 -1.68
N GLY A 277 11.82 -5.12 -0.62
CA GLY A 277 11.55 -6.53 -0.33
C GLY A 277 10.32 -6.69 0.57
N GLU A 278 9.16 -7.02 -0.01
CA GLU A 278 7.90 -7.22 0.72
C GLU A 278 7.51 -8.70 0.83
N THR A 279 6.56 -8.96 1.72
CA THR A 279 5.88 -10.24 1.93
C THR A 279 4.40 -10.11 1.59
N GLU A 280 3.66 -11.21 1.62
CA GLU A 280 2.20 -11.23 1.50
C GLU A 280 1.46 -10.64 2.71
N ASP A 281 2.17 -10.27 3.77
CA ASP A 281 1.60 -9.66 4.96
C ASP A 281 0.96 -8.30 4.60
N SER A 282 -0.21 -7.99 5.15
CA SER A 282 -0.96 -6.77 4.80
C SER A 282 -1.01 -5.74 5.94
N PHE A 283 -0.20 -5.91 6.99
CA PHE A 283 -0.21 -5.10 8.22
C PHE A 283 -0.17 -3.59 7.97
N ILE A 284 0.58 -3.12 6.97
CA ILE A 284 0.67 -1.68 6.67
C ILE A 284 -0.67 -1.09 6.18
N ALA A 285 -1.57 -1.89 5.62
CA ALA A 285 -2.92 -1.44 5.23
C ALA A 285 -3.77 -1.15 6.46
N ASP A 286 -3.86 -2.11 7.38
CA ASP A 286 -4.56 -1.96 8.65
C ASP A 286 -3.93 -0.85 9.50
N LEU A 287 -2.60 -0.77 9.53
CA LEU A 287 -1.89 0.28 10.25
C LEU A 287 -2.18 1.66 9.64
N ALA A 288 -2.19 1.80 8.31
CA ALA A 288 -2.50 3.07 7.67
C ALA A 288 -3.89 3.58 8.08
N VAL A 289 -4.90 2.71 8.05
CA VAL A 289 -6.27 3.08 8.45
C VAL A 289 -6.34 3.34 9.95
N GLY A 290 -5.78 2.47 10.78
CA GLY A 290 -5.81 2.59 12.24
C GLY A 290 -5.07 3.82 12.77
N LEU A 291 -4.00 4.24 12.10
CA LEU A 291 -3.28 5.48 12.41
C LEU A 291 -3.94 6.71 11.80
N GLY A 292 -4.93 6.54 10.91
CA GLY A 292 -5.51 7.62 10.11
C GLY A 292 -4.46 8.30 9.24
N ALA A 293 -3.59 7.51 8.60
CA ALA A 293 -2.71 7.98 7.54
C ALA A 293 -3.55 8.17 6.27
N SER A 294 -3.67 9.40 5.79
CA SER A 294 -4.48 9.73 4.61
C SER A 294 -3.88 9.23 3.29
N GLN A 295 -2.68 8.62 3.33
CA GLN A 295 -1.88 8.24 2.18
C GLN A 295 -1.17 6.90 2.42
N ILE A 296 -1.06 6.08 1.37
CA ILE A 296 -0.31 4.82 1.39
C ILE A 296 0.50 4.62 0.10
N LYS A 297 1.76 4.20 0.24
CA LYS A 297 2.68 3.82 -0.84
C LYS A 297 2.99 2.32 -0.70
N ALA A 298 2.24 1.49 -1.41
CA ALA A 298 2.34 0.02 -1.34
C ALA A 298 2.83 -0.66 -2.64
N GLY A 299 3.33 0.12 -3.60
CA GLY A 299 3.87 -0.36 -4.87
C GLY A 299 2.87 -0.26 -6.02
N ALA A 300 3.24 -0.78 -7.19
CA ALA A 300 2.31 -0.79 -8.31
C ALA A 300 1.16 -1.78 -8.04
N PRO A 301 0.01 -1.64 -8.73
CA PRO A 301 -1.05 -2.66 -8.73
C PRO A 301 -0.62 -3.88 -9.56
N CYS A 302 0.50 -4.49 -9.19
CA CYS A 302 1.11 -5.64 -9.81
C CYS A 302 1.96 -6.35 -8.74
N ARG A 303 2.09 -7.67 -8.86
CA ARG A 303 2.74 -8.56 -7.88
C ARG A 303 1.92 -8.73 -6.60
N GLY A 304 1.85 -9.98 -6.12
CA GLY A 304 0.91 -10.38 -5.06
C GLY A 304 1.20 -9.72 -3.72
N GLU A 305 2.47 -9.52 -3.38
CA GLU A 305 2.91 -8.89 -2.14
C GLU A 305 2.49 -7.40 -2.04
N ARG A 306 2.29 -6.73 -3.19
CA ARG A 306 1.80 -5.34 -3.26
C ARG A 306 0.29 -5.31 -3.12
N LEU A 307 -0.36 -6.15 -3.92
CA LEU A 307 -1.82 -6.23 -3.96
C LEU A 307 -2.43 -6.80 -2.69
N ALA A 308 -1.69 -7.56 -1.88
CA ALA A 308 -2.14 -7.96 -0.56
C ALA A 308 -2.59 -6.76 0.29
N LYS A 309 -1.87 -5.62 0.21
CA LYS A 309 -2.19 -4.39 0.95
C LYS A 309 -3.40 -3.68 0.34
N TYR A 310 -3.43 -3.51 -0.98
CA TYR A 310 -4.56 -2.86 -1.66
C TYR A 310 -5.86 -3.65 -1.49
N ASN A 311 -5.80 -4.98 -1.62
CA ASN A 311 -6.96 -5.84 -1.39
C ASN A 311 -7.40 -5.81 0.08
N GLN A 312 -6.48 -5.69 1.03
CA GLN A 312 -6.83 -5.50 2.43
C GLN A 312 -7.54 -4.16 2.67
N LEU A 313 -7.11 -3.07 2.03
CA LEU A 313 -7.82 -1.79 2.09
C LEU A 313 -9.25 -1.89 1.54
N LEU A 314 -9.46 -2.59 0.41
CA LEU A 314 -10.81 -2.84 -0.13
C LEU A 314 -11.70 -3.59 0.87
N ARG A 315 -11.13 -4.53 1.64
CA ARG A 315 -11.86 -5.25 2.70
C ARG A 315 -12.17 -4.36 3.89
N ILE A 316 -11.24 -3.52 4.31
CA ILE A 316 -11.43 -2.57 5.41
C ILE A 316 -12.50 -1.54 5.06
N GLU A 317 -12.47 -1.00 3.85
CA GLU A 317 -13.51 -0.08 3.34
C GLU A 317 -14.90 -0.74 3.36
N GLU A 318 -15.00 -1.99 2.87
CA GLU A 318 -16.25 -2.77 2.90
C GLU A 318 -16.74 -3.08 4.33
N GLU A 319 -15.83 -3.27 5.28
CA GLU A 319 -16.15 -3.55 6.68
C GLU A 319 -16.64 -2.31 7.42
N LEU A 320 -15.99 -1.16 7.20
CA LEU A 320 -16.35 0.10 7.82
C LEU A 320 -17.64 0.70 7.22
N GLY A 321 -17.88 0.50 5.91
CA GLY A 321 -19.06 1.04 5.22
C GLY A 321 -19.15 2.57 5.41
N ASP A 322 -20.31 3.05 5.86
CA ASP A 322 -20.57 4.48 6.07
C ASP A 322 -19.73 5.13 7.19
N GLN A 323 -18.95 4.34 7.95
CA GLN A 323 -18.03 4.86 8.96
C GLN A 323 -16.67 5.28 8.37
N ALA A 324 -16.36 4.89 7.13
CA ALA A 324 -15.14 5.27 6.44
C ALA A 324 -15.35 6.51 5.56
N ILE A 325 -14.33 7.36 5.49
CA ILE A 325 -14.24 8.47 4.55
C ILE A 325 -12.96 8.29 3.75
N TYR A 326 -13.09 8.25 2.42
CA TYR A 326 -11.93 8.31 1.53
C TYR A 326 -11.34 9.72 1.55
N ALA A 327 -10.05 9.85 1.82
CA ALA A 327 -9.39 11.14 1.99
C ALA A 327 -9.52 12.05 0.75
N GLY A 328 -9.64 11.48 -0.46
CA GLY A 328 -9.95 12.25 -1.66
C GLY A 328 -8.94 13.35 -1.94
N GLU A 329 -9.41 14.59 -2.14
CA GLU A 329 -8.58 15.80 -2.28
C GLU A 329 -8.11 16.37 -0.92
N ASP A 330 -8.73 15.95 0.18
CA ASP A 330 -8.40 16.35 1.56
C ASP A 330 -7.31 15.46 2.18
N TRP A 331 -6.50 14.82 1.33
CA TRP A 331 -5.42 13.91 1.74
C TRP A 331 -4.26 14.63 2.45
N ARG A 332 -4.14 15.94 2.27
CA ARG A 332 -3.23 16.78 3.06
C ARG A 332 -3.97 17.26 4.30
N PRO A 333 -3.32 17.28 5.49
CA PRO A 333 -3.89 17.96 6.64
C PRO A 333 -4.19 19.41 6.25
N SER A 334 -5.42 19.86 6.50
CA SER A 334 -5.76 21.28 6.42
C SER A 334 -4.88 22.03 7.42
N SER A 335 -4.21 23.08 6.94
CA SER A 335 -3.39 23.98 7.77
C SER A 335 -4.22 24.66 8.84
#